data_AF-A0A9R1NFJ5-F1
#
_entry.id   AF-A0A9R1NFJ5-F1
#
_cell.length_a   1.000
_cell.length_b   1.000
_cell.length_c   1.000
_cell.angle_alpha   90.00
_cell.angle_beta   90.00
_cell.angle_gamma   90.00
#
_symmetry.space_group_name_H-M   'P 1'
#
loop_
_entity.id
_entity.type
_entity.pdbx_description
1 polymer ?
#
loop_
_entity_poly.entity_id
_entity_poly.type
_entity_poly.pdbx_seq_one_letter_code
_entity_poly.pdbx_strand_id
1 'polypeptide(L)'
;YFLVIDDVWKKQDWDFLRAAFPDNNNGSRIIATTRIIKVAKSCCSNSGDQLYQMPPLNDVDSRRLFFNRIFNLENSCPPQLEDVSARILRKCGGVPLAIITIASLLSHKPQNPAEWERLQDSIGAGLSYESDGDGKDMRHILLLSYWDLPHHLKTCLLYLCIYPEDAKISCEELKWKWIAEGFIATKWGSLYQEAESCSNELVNRSMIQIVDDVDSFEEKYCQVHDMVFDLIISLSDE
;
A
#
# COMPACT_ATOMS: atom_id res chain seq x y z
N TYR A 1 13.60 14.85 -23.57
CA TYR A 1 13.06 13.58 -23.02
C TYR A 1 12.18 13.90 -21.82
N PHE A 2 11.37 12.94 -21.39
CA PHE A 2 10.62 12.99 -20.14
C PHE A 2 10.89 11.68 -19.38
N LEU A 3 11.39 11.78 -18.15
CA LEU A 3 11.75 10.62 -17.34
C LEU A 3 11.12 10.75 -15.95
N VAL A 4 10.68 9.61 -15.41
CA VAL A 4 10.26 9.50 -14.01
C VAL A 4 11.23 8.53 -13.34
N ILE A 5 11.91 9.00 -12.30
CA ILE A 5 12.80 8.20 -11.47
C ILE A 5 12.09 8.04 -10.14
N ASP A 6 11.53 6.86 -9.94
CA ASP A 6 10.79 6.55 -8.73
C ASP A 6 11.75 6.16 -7.59
N ASP A 7 11.36 6.51 -6.37
CA ASP A 7 11.94 6.10 -5.10
C ASP A 7 13.48 6.26 -4.93
N VAL A 8 13.95 7.51 -4.98
CA VAL A 8 15.38 7.82 -4.78
C VAL A 8 15.74 7.88 -3.30
N TRP A 9 16.59 6.96 -2.84
CA TRP A 9 17.00 6.88 -1.42
C TRP A 9 18.25 7.69 -1.06
N LYS A 10 19.21 7.82 -1.98
CA LYS A 10 20.52 8.45 -1.69
C LYS A 10 20.81 9.57 -2.66
N LYS A 11 21.39 10.63 -2.11
CA LYS A 11 21.89 11.76 -2.90
C LYS A 11 22.93 11.30 -3.94
N GLN A 12 23.82 10.39 -3.56
CA GLN A 12 24.90 9.94 -4.43
C GLN A 12 24.37 9.26 -5.70
N ASP A 13 23.29 8.48 -5.56
CA ASP A 13 22.67 7.78 -6.69
C ASP A 13 22.05 8.78 -7.67
N TRP A 14 21.40 9.83 -7.16
CA TRP A 14 20.93 10.95 -7.98
C TRP A 14 22.07 11.69 -8.67
N ASP A 15 23.15 12.04 -7.96
CA ASP A 15 24.28 12.77 -8.52
C ASP A 15 24.94 11.98 -9.68
N PHE A 16 25.02 10.64 -9.53
CA PHE A 16 25.51 9.74 -10.57
C PHE A 16 24.58 9.69 -11.79
N LEU A 17 23.27 9.49 -11.57
CA LEU A 17 22.28 9.46 -12.65
C LEU A 17 22.22 10.79 -13.41
N ARG A 18 22.24 11.90 -12.66
CA ARG A 18 22.21 13.26 -13.22
C ARG A 18 23.35 13.52 -14.18
N ALA A 19 24.56 13.02 -13.89
CA ALA A 19 25.73 13.19 -14.73
C ALA A 19 25.58 12.53 -16.12
N ALA A 20 24.69 11.55 -16.26
CA ALA A 20 24.42 10.90 -17.54
C ALA A 20 23.44 11.69 -18.43
N PHE A 21 22.71 12.66 -17.88
CA PHE A 21 21.68 13.39 -18.62
C PHE A 21 22.22 14.68 -19.24
N PRO A 22 22.01 14.90 -20.55
CA PRO A 22 22.51 16.10 -21.22
C PRO A 22 21.69 17.34 -20.83
N ASP A 23 22.35 18.34 -20.27
CA ASP A 23 21.77 19.65 -19.95
C ASP A 23 21.98 20.63 -21.11
N ASN A 24 21.14 20.51 -22.14
CA ASN A 24 21.23 21.29 -23.38
C ASN A 24 20.03 22.22 -23.60
N ASN A 25 19.24 22.49 -22.55
CA ASN A 25 18.04 23.34 -22.58
C ASN A 25 16.99 22.96 -23.65
N ASN A 26 16.99 21.73 -24.15
CA ASN A 26 16.07 21.28 -25.20
C ASN A 26 14.69 20.80 -24.64
N GLY A 27 14.21 21.45 -23.58
CA GLY A 27 12.91 21.16 -22.98
C GLY A 27 12.78 19.83 -22.22
N SER A 28 13.89 19.14 -21.94
CA SER A 28 13.86 17.90 -21.15
C SER A 28 13.30 18.10 -19.73
N ARG A 29 12.65 17.06 -19.20
CA ARG A 29 12.05 17.06 -17.86
C ARG A 29 12.33 15.73 -17.15
N ILE A 30 12.65 15.81 -15.87
CA ILE A 30 12.82 14.66 -15.00
C ILE A 30 11.95 14.89 -13.78
N ILE A 31 11.13 13.92 -13.42
CA ILE A 31 10.44 13.87 -12.14
C ILE A 31 11.15 12.82 -11.30
N ALA A 32 11.59 13.19 -10.10
CA ALA A 32 12.13 12.25 -9.14
C ALA A 32 11.22 12.23 -7.90
N THR A 33 10.84 11.04 -7.43
CA THR A 33 10.10 10.87 -6.18
C THR A 33 11.07 10.37 -5.10
N THR A 34 10.82 10.76 -3.85
CA THR A 34 11.61 10.30 -2.69
C THR A 34 10.84 10.58 -1.41
N ARG A 35 11.04 9.72 -0.41
CA ARG A 35 10.52 9.92 0.96
C ARG A 35 11.41 10.86 1.79
N ILE A 36 12.61 11.17 1.32
CA ILE A 36 13.63 11.86 2.10
C ILE A 36 13.77 13.31 1.64
N ILE A 37 13.31 14.27 2.46
CA ILE A 37 13.35 15.71 2.15
C ILE A 37 14.76 16.19 1.80
N LYS A 38 15.80 15.66 2.47
CA LYS A 38 17.20 16.01 2.17
C LYS A 38 17.63 15.58 0.76
N VAL A 39 17.15 14.43 0.29
CA VAL A 39 17.40 13.93 -1.07
C VAL A 39 16.64 14.80 -2.07
N ALA A 40 15.36 15.07 -1.83
CA ALA A 40 14.53 15.94 -2.69
C ALA A 40 15.17 17.32 -2.91
N LYS A 41 15.67 17.94 -1.82
CA LYS A 41 16.40 19.22 -1.89
C LYS A 41 17.68 19.13 -2.71
N SER A 42 18.37 17.98 -2.69
CA SER A 42 19.54 17.76 -3.54
C SER A 42 19.16 17.58 -5.02
N CYS A 43 18.01 16.97 -5.30
CA CYS A 43 17.51 16.82 -6.66
C CYS A 43 17.19 18.17 -7.31
N CYS A 44 16.74 19.14 -6.52
CA CYS A 44 16.37 20.49 -6.97
C CYS A 44 17.51 21.51 -6.74
N SER A 45 18.65 21.33 -7.41
CA SER A 45 19.84 22.19 -7.22
C SER A 45 19.95 23.34 -8.22
N ASN A 46 19.20 23.34 -9.32
CA ASN A 46 19.30 24.32 -10.40
C ASN A 46 18.18 25.37 -10.37
N SER A 47 18.44 26.50 -11.04
CA SER A 47 17.41 27.52 -11.30
C SER A 47 16.32 26.94 -12.21
N GLY A 48 15.11 26.81 -11.67
CA GLY A 48 13.94 26.28 -12.39
C GLY A 48 13.48 24.91 -11.92
N ASP A 49 14.23 24.25 -11.03
CA ASP A 49 13.78 23.01 -10.39
C ASP A 49 12.66 23.32 -9.39
N GLN A 50 11.67 22.42 -9.32
CA GLN A 50 10.53 22.57 -8.42
C GLN A 50 10.47 21.40 -7.45
N LEU A 51 10.61 21.70 -6.17
CA LEU A 51 10.32 20.74 -5.11
C LEU A 51 8.81 20.76 -4.83
N TYR A 52 8.17 19.61 -5.05
CA TYR A 52 6.76 19.42 -4.73
C TYR A 52 6.63 18.46 -3.54
N GLN A 53 6.17 18.99 -2.40
CA GLN A 53 5.86 18.18 -1.23
C GLN A 53 4.43 17.66 -1.37
N MET A 54 4.28 16.33 -1.48
CA MET A 54 2.96 15.69 -1.57
C MET A 54 2.14 16.00 -0.31
N PRO A 55 1.01 16.73 -0.43
CA PRO A 55 0.15 16.99 0.71
C PRO A 55 -0.65 15.73 1.07
N PRO A 56 -1.09 15.58 2.33
CA PRO A 56 -2.09 14.60 2.67
C PRO A 56 -3.39 14.88 1.92
N LEU A 57 -4.23 13.85 1.76
CA LEU A 57 -5.58 14.04 1.21
C LEU A 57 -6.39 14.95 2.12
N ASN A 58 -7.17 15.84 1.52
CA ASN A 58 -8.16 16.62 2.25
C ASN A 58 -9.31 15.71 2.75
N ASP A 59 -10.16 16.24 3.62
CA ASP A 59 -11.27 15.49 4.23
C ASP A 59 -12.25 14.92 3.20
N VAL A 60 -12.51 15.66 2.11
CA VAL A 60 -13.45 15.27 1.05
C VAL A 60 -12.90 14.06 0.30
N ASP A 61 -11.65 14.13 -0.14
CA ASP A 61 -10.98 13.05 -0.87
C ASP A 61 -10.73 11.85 0.02
N SER A 62 -10.39 12.07 1.29
CA SER A 62 -10.22 11.00 2.28
C SER A 62 -11.51 10.23 2.52
N ARG A 63 -12.64 10.94 2.71
CA ARG A 63 -13.97 10.33 2.83
C ARG A 63 -14.34 9.57 1.56
N ARG A 64 -14.12 10.18 0.39
CA ARG A 64 -14.41 9.55 -0.90
C ARG A 64 -13.63 8.25 -1.05
N LEU A 65 -12.32 8.26 -0.80
CA LEU A 65 -11.47 7.07 -0.88
C LEU A 65 -11.92 5.97 0.08
N PHE A 66 -12.19 6.34 1.33
CA PHE A 66 -12.62 5.43 2.38
C PHE A 66 -13.95 4.75 2.08
N PHE A 67 -14.98 5.53 1.75
CA PHE A 67 -16.32 4.99 1.49
C PHE A 67 -16.41 4.26 0.15
N ASN A 68 -15.66 4.70 -0.87
CA ASN A 68 -15.56 3.96 -2.12
C ASN A 68 -15.00 2.56 -1.88
N ARG A 69 -13.99 2.43 -1.01
CA ARG A 69 -13.40 1.12 -0.70
C ARG A 69 -14.33 0.21 0.11
N ILE A 70 -15.18 0.76 0.98
CA ILE A 70 -16.09 -0.05 1.83
C ILE A 70 -17.40 -0.41 1.10
N PHE A 71 -18.01 0.57 0.44
CA PHE A 71 -19.37 0.45 -0.09
C PHE A 71 -19.45 0.34 -1.62
N ASN A 72 -18.33 0.52 -2.34
CA ASN A 72 -18.29 0.64 -3.80
C ASN A 72 -19.28 1.69 -4.37
N LEU A 73 -19.65 2.68 -3.55
CA LEU A 73 -20.60 3.73 -3.88
C LEU A 73 -20.06 5.07 -3.37
N GLU A 74 -20.02 6.09 -4.23
CA GLU A 74 -19.60 7.42 -3.83
C GLU A 74 -20.52 7.96 -2.74
N ASN A 75 -19.93 8.32 -1.58
CA ASN A 75 -20.55 9.07 -0.48
C ASN A 75 -21.78 8.42 0.19
N SER A 76 -21.94 7.10 0.14
CA SER A 76 -23.08 6.40 0.73
C SER A 76 -22.78 5.86 2.14
N CYS A 77 -22.29 6.70 3.05
CA CYS A 77 -22.09 6.29 4.44
C CYS A 77 -23.44 6.19 5.16
N PRO A 78 -23.77 5.05 5.80
CA PRO A 78 -24.91 4.97 6.70
C PRO A 78 -24.79 6.02 7.82
N PRO A 79 -25.87 6.76 8.17
CA PRO A 79 -25.80 7.85 9.17
C PRO A 79 -25.22 7.41 10.52
N GLN A 80 -25.51 6.18 10.94
CA GLN A 80 -25.02 5.58 12.18
C GLN A 80 -23.49 5.39 12.22
N LEU A 81 -22.82 5.38 11.06
CA LEU A 81 -21.37 5.19 10.95
C LEU A 81 -20.61 6.50 10.73
N GLU A 82 -21.28 7.64 10.52
CA GLU A 82 -20.62 8.90 10.14
C GLU A 82 -19.63 9.38 11.21
N ASP A 83 -20.06 9.39 12.48
CA ASP A 83 -19.24 9.89 13.58
C ASP A 83 -17.98 9.04 13.80
N VAL A 84 -18.13 7.71 13.81
CA VAL A 84 -16.99 6.80 13.98
C VAL A 84 -16.07 6.83 12.75
N SER A 85 -16.63 6.93 11.54
CA SER A 85 -15.85 7.09 10.30
C SER A 85 -15.00 8.36 10.33
N ALA A 86 -15.57 9.49 10.78
CA ALA A 86 -14.84 10.75 10.88
C ALA A 86 -13.68 10.67 11.88
N ARG A 87 -13.86 9.97 13.01
CA ARG A 87 -12.79 9.73 13.99
C ARG A 87 -11.69 8.84 13.42
N ILE A 88 -12.06 7.76 12.71
CA ILE A 88 -11.10 6.86 12.05
C ILE A 88 -10.29 7.63 10.99
N LEU A 89 -10.96 8.38 10.12
CA LEU A 89 -10.30 9.19 9.08
C LEU A 89 -9.31 10.20 9.66
N ARG A 90 -9.67 10.83 10.80
CA ARG A 90 -8.76 11.71 11.52
C ARG A 90 -7.50 10.98 11.98
N LYS A 91 -7.62 9.73 12.45
CA LYS A 91 -6.47 8.89 12.82
C LYS A 91 -5.64 8.45 11.62
N CYS A 92 -6.22 8.41 10.41
CA CYS A 92 -5.46 8.12 9.19
C CYS A 92 -4.66 9.33 8.68
N GLY A 93 -4.92 10.55 9.18
CA GLY A 93 -4.11 11.74 8.86
C GLY A 93 -4.08 12.13 7.38
N GLY A 94 -5.07 11.70 6.58
CA GLY A 94 -5.10 11.93 5.14
C GLY A 94 -4.10 11.07 4.33
N VAL A 95 -3.47 10.06 4.95
CA VAL A 95 -2.54 9.16 4.26
C VAL A 95 -3.32 8.12 3.44
N PRO A 96 -3.20 8.08 2.09
CA PRO A 96 -4.01 7.19 1.26
C PRO A 96 -3.88 5.71 1.62
N LEU A 97 -2.65 5.22 1.86
CA LEU A 97 -2.42 3.82 2.23
C LEU A 97 -3.12 3.47 3.54
N ALA A 98 -3.01 4.31 4.57
CA ALA A 98 -3.69 4.09 5.86
C ALA A 98 -5.21 4.04 5.71
N ILE A 99 -5.77 4.98 4.92
CA ILE A 99 -7.20 5.04 4.62
C ILE A 99 -7.65 3.75 3.93
N ILE A 100 -6.95 3.33 2.88
CA ILE A 100 -7.28 2.12 2.12
C ILE A 100 -7.14 0.88 3.00
N THR A 101 -6.07 0.76 3.79
CA THR A 101 -5.85 -0.39 4.69
C THR A 101 -6.97 -0.53 5.71
N ILE A 102 -7.34 0.55 6.41
CA ILE A 102 -8.42 0.50 7.41
C ILE A 102 -9.78 0.29 6.74
N ALA A 103 -10.04 0.95 5.60
CA ALA A 103 -11.27 0.73 4.85
C ALA A 103 -11.40 -0.74 4.39
N SER A 104 -10.30 -1.33 3.92
CA SER A 104 -10.26 -2.74 3.49
C SER A 104 -10.42 -3.70 4.66
N LEU A 105 -9.92 -3.34 5.85
CA LEU A 105 -10.18 -4.12 7.06
C LEU A 105 -11.66 -4.05 7.47
N LEU A 106 -12.26 -2.86 7.43
CA LEU A 106 -13.66 -2.64 7.79
C LEU A 106 -14.66 -3.22 6.81
N SER A 107 -14.32 -3.34 5.52
CA SER A 107 -15.21 -3.95 4.52
C SER A 107 -15.49 -5.42 4.79
N HIS A 108 -14.64 -6.10 5.57
CA HIS A 108 -14.80 -7.48 6.01
C HIS A 108 -15.46 -7.59 7.40
N LYS A 109 -15.89 -6.48 8.00
CA LYS A 109 -16.52 -6.42 9.33
C LYS A 109 -18.02 -6.11 9.22
N PRO A 110 -18.82 -6.53 10.21
CA PRO A 110 -20.20 -6.09 10.29
C PRO A 110 -20.30 -4.56 10.31
N GLN A 111 -21.24 -4.00 9.55
CA GLN A 111 -21.45 -2.56 9.42
C GLN A 111 -22.24 -2.01 10.61
N ASN A 112 -21.69 -2.17 11.82
CA ASN A 112 -22.25 -1.63 13.04
C ASN A 112 -21.25 -0.70 13.76
N PRO A 113 -21.74 0.33 14.50
CA PRO A 113 -20.87 1.29 15.15
C PRO A 113 -19.92 0.68 16.17
N ALA A 114 -20.38 -0.29 16.97
CA ALA A 114 -19.58 -0.88 18.05
C ALA A 114 -18.31 -1.57 17.55
N GLU A 115 -18.37 -2.29 16.43
CA GLU A 115 -17.19 -2.93 15.82
C GLU A 115 -16.21 -1.89 15.26
N TRP A 116 -16.71 -0.81 14.68
CA TRP A 116 -15.89 0.27 14.14
C TRP A 116 -15.23 1.07 15.26
N GLU A 117 -15.92 1.26 16.38
CA GLU A 117 -15.39 1.92 17.58
C GLU A 117 -14.27 1.09 18.21
N ARG A 118 -14.45 -0.23 18.32
CA ARG A 118 -13.38 -1.14 18.77
C ARG A 118 -12.13 -1.04 17.90
N LEU A 119 -12.29 -0.99 16.58
CA LEU A 119 -11.17 -0.79 15.67
C LEU A 119 -10.54 0.59 15.86
N GLN A 120 -11.36 1.63 15.94
CA GLN A 120 -10.90 3.00 16.17
C GLN A 120 -10.05 3.09 17.43
N ASP A 121 -10.43 2.41 18.52
CA ASP A 121 -9.66 2.41 19.77
C ASP A 121 -8.31 1.68 19.61
N SER A 122 -8.27 0.64 18.76
CA SER A 122 -7.07 -0.15 18.49
C SER A 122 -6.01 0.60 17.67
N ILE A 123 -6.38 1.61 16.86
CA ILE A 123 -5.45 2.39 16.01
C ILE A 123 -4.48 3.28 16.83
N GLY A 124 -4.69 3.42 18.16
CA GLY A 124 -3.81 4.25 19.01
C GLY A 124 -4.01 5.75 18.78
N ALA A 125 -2.95 6.56 18.85
CA ALA A 125 -3.03 8.01 18.65
C ALA A 125 -3.30 8.41 17.18
N GLY A 126 -3.11 7.48 16.23
CA GLY A 126 -3.22 7.74 14.79
C GLY A 126 -1.96 8.36 14.21
N LEU A 127 -1.91 8.44 12.87
CA LEU A 127 -0.81 9.04 12.11
C LEU A 127 -0.73 10.55 12.41
N SER A 128 0.44 10.99 12.91
CA SER A 128 0.73 12.43 13.08
C SER A 128 1.78 12.89 12.06
N TYR A 129 1.49 13.99 11.36
CA TYR A 129 2.41 14.59 10.38
C TYR A 129 3.53 15.42 11.04
N GLU A 130 3.33 15.82 12.29
CA GLU A 130 4.22 16.72 13.04
C GLU A 130 5.31 15.99 13.83
N SER A 131 5.26 14.66 13.87
CA SER A 131 6.27 13.81 14.50
C SER A 131 7.17 13.24 13.41
N ASP A 132 8.49 13.35 13.56
CA ASP A 132 9.52 12.60 12.82
C ASP A 132 9.44 11.07 13.09
N GLY A 133 8.26 10.56 13.43
CA GLY A 133 7.98 9.22 13.92
C GLY A 133 7.91 8.18 12.82
N ASP A 134 9.02 7.94 12.12
CA ASP A 134 9.52 6.61 11.73
C ASP A 134 8.49 5.54 11.31
N GLY A 135 7.45 5.89 10.54
CA GLY A 135 6.45 4.94 10.03
C GLY A 135 5.71 4.07 11.07
N LYS A 136 5.90 4.30 12.38
CA LYS A 136 5.45 3.38 13.45
C LYS A 136 3.93 3.27 13.51
N ASP A 137 3.24 4.39 13.31
CA ASP A 137 1.78 4.45 13.29
C ASP A 137 1.21 3.74 12.05
N MET A 138 1.91 3.81 10.90
CA MET A 138 1.50 3.10 9.69
C MET A 138 1.75 1.60 9.84
N ARG A 139 2.90 1.21 10.40
CA ARG A 139 3.21 -0.18 10.72
C ARG A 139 2.16 -0.78 11.65
N HIS A 140 1.68 -0.04 12.64
CA HIS A 140 0.61 -0.47 13.54
C HIS A 140 -0.71 -0.70 12.79
N ILE A 141 -1.09 0.21 11.89
CA ILE A 141 -2.28 0.03 11.03
C ILE A 141 -2.17 -1.22 10.15
N LEU A 142 -1.01 -1.45 9.52
CA LEU A 142 -0.76 -2.66 8.73
C LEU A 142 -0.80 -3.93 9.59
N LEU A 143 -0.24 -3.89 10.80
CA LEU A 143 -0.30 -5.00 11.76
C LEU A 143 -1.74 -5.34 12.14
N LEU A 144 -2.61 -4.37 12.40
CA LEU A 144 -4.03 -4.62 12.68
C LEU A 144 -4.68 -5.39 11.53
N SER A 145 -4.42 -4.98 10.29
CA SER A 145 -4.95 -5.67 9.11
C SER A 145 -4.32 -7.04 8.89
N TYR A 146 -3.04 -7.22 9.21
CA TYR A 146 -2.37 -8.53 9.18
C TYR A 146 -2.96 -9.49 10.22
N TRP A 147 -3.14 -9.04 11.46
CA TRP A 147 -3.67 -9.89 12.54
C TRP A 147 -5.10 -10.34 12.30
N ASP A 148 -5.89 -9.55 11.56
CA ASP A 148 -7.24 -9.91 11.12
C ASP A 148 -7.27 -10.98 10.02
N LEU A 149 -6.15 -11.26 9.34
CA LEU A 149 -6.09 -12.29 8.31
C LEU A 149 -6.30 -13.70 8.90
N PRO A 150 -7.07 -14.56 8.20
CA PRO A 150 -7.05 -16.00 8.43
C PRO A 150 -5.62 -16.58 8.35
N HIS A 151 -5.37 -17.67 9.09
CA HIS A 151 -4.03 -18.25 9.20
C HIS A 151 -3.41 -18.61 7.84
N HIS A 152 -4.16 -19.21 6.92
CA HIS A 152 -3.65 -19.58 5.60
C HIS A 152 -3.23 -18.35 4.78
N LEU A 153 -3.98 -17.23 4.87
CA LEU A 153 -3.63 -15.97 4.20
C LEU A 153 -2.39 -15.32 4.80
N LYS A 154 -2.19 -15.42 6.12
CA LYS A 154 -0.94 -14.97 6.76
C LYS A 154 0.25 -15.71 6.19
N THR A 155 0.17 -17.02 6.07
CA THR A 155 1.24 -17.84 5.47
C THR A 155 1.48 -17.47 4.00
N CYS A 156 0.42 -17.35 3.20
CA CYS A 156 0.53 -16.93 1.79
C CYS A 156 1.18 -15.54 1.63
N LEU A 157 0.81 -14.59 2.50
CA LEU A 157 1.37 -13.23 2.51
C LEU A 157 2.84 -13.22 2.95
N LEU A 158 3.18 -13.91 4.03
CA LEU A 158 4.56 -14.01 4.52
C LEU A 158 5.49 -14.62 3.47
N TYR A 159 5.01 -15.61 2.70
CA TYR A 159 5.80 -16.23 1.62
C TYR A 159 6.33 -15.22 0.59
N LEU A 160 5.69 -14.05 0.45
CA LEU A 160 6.14 -13.01 -0.48
C LEU A 160 7.48 -12.38 -0.10
N CYS A 161 7.98 -12.62 1.12
CA CYS A 161 9.30 -12.14 1.57
C CYS A 161 10.48 -12.72 0.76
N ILE A 162 10.27 -13.79 0.00
CA ILE A 162 11.30 -14.39 -0.86
C ILE A 162 11.62 -13.53 -2.09
N TYR A 163 10.71 -12.65 -2.47
CA TYR A 163 10.87 -11.78 -3.64
C TYR A 163 11.60 -10.49 -3.23
N PRO A 164 12.37 -9.88 -4.14
CA PRO A 164 12.93 -8.57 -3.86
C PRO A 164 11.82 -7.51 -3.72
N GLU A 165 12.13 -6.42 -3.04
CA GLU A 165 11.28 -5.23 -2.99
C GLU A 165 10.92 -4.77 -4.41
N ASP A 166 9.70 -4.26 -4.59
CA ASP A 166 9.12 -3.87 -5.87
C ASP A 166 9.03 -4.95 -6.97
N ALA A 167 9.24 -6.23 -6.65
CA ALA A 167 9.12 -7.29 -7.65
C ALA A 167 7.71 -7.37 -8.26
N LYS A 168 7.64 -7.41 -9.60
CA LYS A 168 6.45 -7.87 -10.30
C LYS A 168 6.38 -9.39 -10.22
N ILE A 169 5.34 -9.92 -9.59
CA ILE A 169 5.16 -11.34 -9.31
C ILE A 169 4.01 -11.87 -10.17
N SER A 170 4.26 -12.91 -10.97
CA SER A 170 3.19 -13.58 -11.72
C SER A 170 2.17 -14.17 -10.74
N CYS A 171 0.91 -13.74 -10.87
CA CYS A 171 -0.18 -14.27 -10.05
C CYS A 171 -0.39 -15.78 -10.30
N GLU A 172 -0.17 -16.25 -11.52
CA GLU A 172 -0.27 -17.66 -11.87
C GLU A 172 0.82 -18.48 -11.17
N GLU A 173 2.08 -18.04 -11.27
CA GLU A 173 3.19 -18.74 -10.63
C GLU A 173 3.04 -18.74 -9.10
N LEU A 174 2.64 -17.62 -8.52
CA LEU A 174 2.44 -17.48 -7.09
C LEU A 174 1.40 -18.46 -6.54
N LYS A 175 0.26 -18.60 -7.23
CA LYS A 175 -0.78 -19.58 -6.87
C LYS A 175 -0.23 -21.00 -6.85
N TRP A 176 0.54 -21.40 -7.88
CA TRP A 176 1.16 -22.73 -7.92
C TRP A 176 2.19 -22.95 -6.83
N LYS A 177 2.99 -21.93 -6.49
CA LYS A 177 3.93 -22.01 -5.35
C LYS A 177 3.20 -22.23 -4.03
N TRP A 178 2.15 -21.47 -3.73
CA TRP A 178 1.38 -21.67 -2.50
C TRP A 178 0.75 -23.07 -2.40
N ILE A 179 0.33 -23.64 -3.53
CA ILE A 179 -0.16 -25.03 -3.59
C ILE A 179 0.99 -26.02 -3.34
N ALA A 180 2.15 -25.82 -3.99
CA ALA A 180 3.29 -26.71 -3.88
C ALA A 180 3.88 -26.74 -2.46
N GLU A 181 3.90 -25.60 -1.77
CA GLU A 181 4.30 -25.47 -0.36
C GLU A 181 3.24 -26.02 0.62
N GLY A 182 2.06 -26.37 0.13
CA GLY A 182 0.98 -26.93 0.96
C GLY A 182 0.29 -25.91 1.87
N PHE A 183 0.44 -24.61 1.61
CA PHE A 183 -0.24 -23.56 2.39
C PHE A 183 -1.75 -23.55 2.15
N ILE A 184 -2.15 -24.03 0.98
CA ILE A 184 -3.53 -24.12 0.55
C ILE A 184 -3.98 -25.57 0.69
N ALA A 185 -5.00 -25.77 1.52
CA ALA A 185 -5.62 -27.06 1.72
C ALA A 185 -7.13 -26.93 1.55
N THR A 186 -7.74 -27.80 0.74
CA THR A 186 -9.19 -27.90 0.63
C THR A 186 -9.67 -29.32 0.85
N LYS A 187 -10.80 -29.46 1.54
CA LYS A 187 -11.51 -30.75 1.72
C LYS A 187 -12.43 -31.06 0.53
N TRP A 188 -12.85 -30.04 -0.20
CA TRP A 188 -13.82 -30.14 -1.29
C TRP A 188 -13.53 -29.06 -2.35
N GLY A 189 -13.42 -29.45 -3.62
CA GLY A 189 -13.18 -28.50 -4.71
C GLY A 189 -11.72 -28.49 -5.19
N SER A 190 -11.36 -27.45 -5.95
CA SER A 190 -10.05 -27.32 -6.59
C SER A 190 -9.08 -26.53 -5.71
N LEU A 191 -7.88 -27.06 -5.49
CA LEU A 191 -6.77 -26.32 -4.83
C LEU A 191 -6.47 -25.00 -5.54
N TYR A 192 -6.60 -24.98 -6.87
CA TYR A 192 -6.36 -23.78 -7.65
C TYR A 192 -7.43 -22.71 -7.42
N GLN A 193 -8.71 -23.10 -7.29
CA GLN A 193 -9.78 -22.15 -6.97
C GLN A 193 -9.59 -21.56 -5.56
N GLU A 194 -9.12 -22.38 -4.61
CA GLU A 194 -8.79 -21.91 -3.27
C GLU A 194 -7.58 -20.94 -3.30
N ALA A 195 -6.57 -21.22 -4.12
CA ALA A 195 -5.44 -20.31 -4.34
C ALA A 195 -5.87 -18.97 -4.94
N GLU A 196 -6.77 -19.02 -5.93
CA GLU A 196 -7.35 -17.83 -6.53
C GLU A 196 -8.18 -17.03 -5.52
N SER A 197 -8.98 -17.70 -4.68
CA SER A 197 -9.70 -17.05 -3.59
C SER A 197 -8.75 -16.37 -2.61
N CYS A 198 -7.65 -17.03 -2.22
CA CYS A 198 -6.62 -16.46 -1.36
C CYS A 198 -5.99 -15.19 -1.97
N SER A 199 -5.61 -15.27 -3.25
CA SER A 199 -5.05 -14.13 -3.98
C SER A 199 -6.04 -12.96 -4.02
N ASN A 200 -7.30 -13.24 -4.35
CA ASN A 200 -8.35 -12.23 -4.42
C ASN A 200 -8.62 -11.59 -3.05
N GLU A 201 -8.59 -12.36 -1.96
CA GLU A 201 -8.77 -11.82 -0.61
C GLU A 201 -7.59 -10.92 -0.20
N LEU A 202 -6.34 -11.30 -0.51
CA LEU A 202 -5.18 -10.44 -0.25
C LEU A 202 -5.26 -9.11 -1.03
N VAL A 203 -5.72 -9.14 -2.28
CA VAL A 203 -6.00 -7.93 -3.09
C VAL A 203 -7.14 -7.11 -2.49
N ASN A 204 -8.24 -7.75 -2.08
CA ASN A 204 -9.40 -7.09 -1.47
C ASN A 204 -9.08 -6.48 -0.10
N ARG A 205 -8.08 -7.02 0.60
CA ARG A 205 -7.54 -6.46 1.84
C ARG A 205 -6.42 -5.44 1.62
N SER A 206 -6.07 -5.18 0.36
CA SER A 206 -4.99 -4.26 -0.05
C SER A 206 -3.61 -4.63 0.50
N MET A 207 -3.38 -5.92 0.76
CA MET A 207 -2.08 -6.44 1.18
C MET A 207 -1.14 -6.67 0.00
N ILE A 208 -1.72 -6.95 -1.17
CA ILE A 208 -1.03 -7.00 -2.46
C ILE A 208 -1.83 -6.17 -3.46
N GLN A 209 -1.14 -5.66 -4.48
CA GLN A 209 -1.73 -4.82 -5.52
C GLN A 209 -1.57 -5.52 -6.87
N ILE A 210 -2.61 -5.47 -7.70
CA ILE A 210 -2.51 -5.94 -9.09
C ILE A 210 -1.82 -4.85 -9.90
N VAL A 211 -0.85 -5.26 -10.70
CA VAL A 211 -0.11 -4.40 -11.62
C VAL A 211 -0.43 -4.87 -13.03
N ASP A 212 -0.95 -3.96 -13.85
CA ASP A 212 -1.18 -4.24 -15.25
C ASP A 212 0.15 -4.19 -16.00
N ASP A 213 0.43 -5.21 -16.80
CA ASP A 213 1.49 -5.15 -17.80
C ASP A 213 0.86 -4.82 -19.15
N VAL A 214 1.25 -3.68 -19.71
CA VAL A 214 0.70 -3.15 -20.97
C VAL A 214 1.03 -4.08 -22.15
N ASP A 215 2.05 -4.92 -22.00
CA ASP A 215 2.54 -5.83 -23.05
C ASP A 215 2.03 -7.28 -22.91
N SER A 216 1.39 -7.66 -21.79
CA SER A 216 0.83 -9.01 -21.61
C SER A 216 -0.70 -8.98 -21.56
N PHE A 217 -1.35 -9.34 -22.67
CA PHE A 217 -2.81 -9.37 -22.77
C PHE A 217 -3.49 -10.45 -21.90
N GLU A 218 -2.75 -11.40 -21.33
CA GLU A 218 -3.32 -12.56 -20.62
C GLU A 218 -2.82 -12.76 -19.18
N GLU A 219 -1.58 -12.36 -18.86
CA GLU A 219 -0.99 -12.64 -17.54
C GLU A 219 -1.19 -11.47 -16.57
N LYS A 220 -1.69 -11.76 -15.37
CA LYS A 220 -1.82 -10.78 -14.29
C LYS A 220 -0.60 -10.83 -13.38
N TYR A 221 -0.09 -9.66 -13.04
CA TYR A 221 0.99 -9.50 -12.08
C TYR A 221 0.48 -8.87 -10.79
N CYS A 222 1.14 -9.18 -9.69
CA CYS A 222 0.94 -8.52 -8.42
C CYS A 222 2.26 -8.01 -7.85
N GLN A 223 2.17 -7.03 -6.95
CA GLN A 223 3.29 -6.43 -6.25
C GLN A 223 2.89 -6.18 -4.80
N VAL A 224 3.84 -6.28 -3.88
CA VAL A 224 3.66 -5.92 -2.47
C VAL A 224 4.15 -4.49 -2.31
N HIS A 225 3.32 -3.61 -1.74
CA HIS A 225 3.75 -2.24 -1.43
C HIS A 225 4.84 -2.28 -0.36
N ASP A 226 5.88 -1.44 -0.47
CA ASP A 226 7.07 -1.43 0.40
C ASP A 226 6.76 -1.44 1.89
N MET A 227 5.80 -0.64 2.37
CA MET A 227 5.42 -0.64 3.79
C MET A 227 4.84 -1.98 4.25
N VAL A 228 4.16 -2.71 3.37
CA VAL A 228 3.68 -4.08 3.62
C VAL A 228 4.84 -5.06 3.52
N PHE A 229 5.75 -4.84 2.57
CA PHE A 229 6.96 -5.65 2.41
C PHE A 229 7.85 -5.58 3.65
N ASP A 230 8.15 -4.38 4.14
CA ASP A 230 8.85 -4.13 5.41
C ASP A 230 8.19 -4.84 6.59
N LEU A 231 6.86 -4.83 6.63
CA LEU A 231 6.11 -5.54 7.66
C LEU A 231 6.35 -7.04 7.58
N ILE A 232 6.16 -7.67 6.40
CA ILE A 232 6.31 -9.13 6.26
C ILE A 232 7.75 -9.59 6.49
N ILE A 233 8.75 -8.79 6.10
CA ILE A 233 10.17 -9.06 6.42
C ILE A 233 10.33 -9.06 7.93
N SER A 234 9.86 -8.01 8.61
CA SER A 234 9.99 -7.91 10.06
C SER A 234 9.30 -9.03 10.86
N LEU A 235 8.23 -9.61 10.30
CA LEU A 235 7.50 -10.74 10.88
C LEU A 235 8.12 -12.10 10.53
N SER A 236 8.94 -12.17 9.48
CA SER A 236 9.61 -13.40 9.04
C SER A 236 10.95 -13.60 9.76
N ASP A 237 11.54 -12.54 10.30
CA ASP A 237 12.79 -12.55 11.08
C ASP A 237 12.57 -12.90 12.57
N GLU A 238 11.32 -13.03 13.03
CA GLU A 238 10.94 -13.46 14.40
C GLU A 238 10.78 -14.99 14.51
#